data_AF-A0A932K2X2-F1
#
_entry.id   AF-A0A932K2X2-F1
#
_cell.length_a   1.000
_cell.length_b   1.000
_cell.length_c   1.000
_cell.angle_alpha   90.00
_cell.angle_beta   90.00
_cell.angle_gamma   90.00
#
_symmetry.space_group_name_H-M   'P 1'
#
loop_
_entity.id
_entity.type
_entity.pdbx_description
1 polymer ?
#
loop_
_entity_poly.entity_id
_entity_poly.type
_entity_poly.pdbx_seq_one_letter_code
_entity_poly.pdbx_strand_id
1 'polypeptide(L)'
;MVDGSSGMWIIHISALKEFKLQRNDWLFSNEIKIVAALNPKIGFHERAINFMPRFGETKVRNPWGIGLKLLLYIFAKKIFGG
;
A
#
# COMPACT_ATOMS: atom_id res chain seq x y z
N MET A 1 -14.28 -8.93 -2.83
CA MET A 1 -13.91 -7.50 -3.02
C MET A 1 -12.40 -7.43 -2.85
N VAL A 2 -11.65 -6.91 -3.83
CA VAL A 2 -10.19 -6.77 -3.72
C VAL A 2 -9.90 -5.54 -2.87
N ASP A 3 -9.09 -5.69 -1.82
CA ASP A 3 -8.70 -4.59 -0.94
C ASP A 3 -7.34 -4.00 -1.35
N GLY A 4 -7.39 -2.87 -2.06
CA GLY A 4 -6.21 -2.13 -2.50
C GLY A 4 -5.38 -1.55 -1.35
N SER A 5 -5.95 -1.38 -0.16
CA SER A 5 -5.28 -0.82 1.04
C SER A 5 -5.12 -1.84 2.16
N SER A 6 -5.08 -3.13 1.83
CA SER A 6 -4.91 -4.19 2.82
C SER A 6 -3.64 -4.00 3.65
N GLY A 7 -3.75 -4.22 4.96
CA GLY A 7 -2.61 -4.31 5.89
C GLY A 7 -1.90 -5.67 5.86
N MET A 8 -2.30 -6.59 4.97
CA MET A 8 -1.71 -7.92 4.86
C MET A 8 -0.76 -7.97 3.67
N TRP A 9 0.48 -8.36 3.93
CA TRP A 9 1.51 -8.52 2.91
C TRP A 9 2.55 -9.51 3.41
N ILE A 10 3.21 -10.18 2.46
CA ILE A 10 4.37 -11.02 2.70
C ILE A 10 5.46 -10.50 1.79
N ILE A 11 6.65 -10.28 2.35
CA ILE A 11 7.81 -9.78 1.61
C ILE A 11 8.94 -10.79 1.78
N HIS A 12 9.58 -11.15 0.68
CA HIS A 12 10.79 -11.95 0.74
C HIS A 12 11.92 -11.12 1.32
N ILE A 13 12.66 -11.65 2.30
CA ILE A 13 13.70 -10.89 3.03
C ILE A 13 14.75 -10.31 2.08
N SER A 14 15.09 -11.02 0.99
CA SER A 14 16.01 -10.51 -0.02
C SER A 14 15.48 -9.26 -0.74
N ALA A 15 14.17 -9.17 -0.97
CA ALA A 15 13.52 -8.03 -1.61
C ALA A 15 13.46 -6.81 -0.68
N LEU A 16 13.48 -7.02 0.64
CA LEU A 16 13.45 -5.93 1.63
C LEU A 16 14.59 -4.91 1.44
N LYS A 17 15.75 -5.36 0.95
CA LYS A 17 16.91 -4.50 0.67
C LYS A 17 16.67 -3.49 -0.45
N GLU A 18 15.72 -3.77 -1.33
CA GLU A 18 15.38 -2.92 -2.47
C GLU A 18 14.24 -1.93 -2.14
N PHE A 19 13.61 -2.08 -0.97
CA PHE A 19 12.54 -1.18 -0.52
C PHE A 19 13.12 0.09 0.13
N LYS A 20 12.77 1.25 -0.44
CA LYS A 20 13.03 2.57 0.13
C LYS A 20 11.73 3.21 0.59
N LEU A 21 11.20 2.73 1.71
CA LEU A 21 9.95 3.21 2.30
C LEU A 21 10.20 4.46 3.15
N GLN A 22 9.27 5.41 3.14
CA GLN A 22 9.40 6.69 3.85
C GLN A 22 8.22 6.98 4.77
N ARG A 23 7.08 6.31 4.57
CA ARG A 23 5.86 6.56 5.33
C ARG A 23 5.75 5.62 6.53
N ASN A 24 5.04 6.07 7.55
CA ASN A 24 4.63 5.26 8.71
C ASN A 24 3.18 5.56 9.11
N ASP A 25 2.35 5.92 8.11
CA ASP A 25 0.96 6.27 8.30
C ASP A 25 0.03 5.29 7.54
N TRP A 26 -1.26 5.63 7.44
CA TRP A 26 -2.26 4.80 6.76
C TRP A 26 -1.88 4.44 5.30
N LEU A 27 -1.02 5.24 4.67
CA LEU A 27 -0.60 5.03 3.28
C LEU A 27 0.57 4.05 3.16
N PHE A 28 1.13 3.57 4.27
CA PHE A 28 2.27 2.67 4.27
C PHE A 28 2.06 1.42 3.39
N SER A 29 0.91 0.74 3.54
CA SER A 29 0.59 -0.40 2.68
C SER A 29 0.53 -0.04 1.20
N ASN A 30 0.04 1.15 0.87
CA ASN A 30 -0.01 1.62 -0.50
C ASN A 30 1.40 1.94 -1.03
N GLU A 31 2.27 2.53 -0.21
CA GLU A 31 3.67 2.77 -0.56
C GLU A 31 4.42 1.47 -0.85
N ILE A 32 4.24 0.43 -0.02
CA ILE A 32 4.83 -0.90 -0.28
C ILE A 32 4.42 -1.40 -1.67
N LYS A 33 3.13 -1.35 -2.00
CA LYS A 33 2.61 -1.81 -3.30
C LYS A 33 3.18 -0.99 -4.46
N ILE A 34 3.21 0.34 -4.34
CA ILE A 34 3.73 1.23 -5.38
C ILE A 34 5.23 0.99 -5.60
N VAL A 35 6.03 0.92 -4.52
CA VAL A 35 7.47 0.67 -4.61
C VAL A 35 7.76 -0.70 -5.21
N ALA A 36 7.00 -1.73 -4.82
CA ALA A 36 7.13 -3.06 -5.39
C ALA A 36 6.78 -3.09 -6.88
N ALA A 37 5.70 -2.43 -7.29
CA ALA A 37 5.25 -2.40 -8.68
C ALA A 37 6.16 -1.57 -9.61
N LEU A 38 6.80 -0.52 -9.08
CA LEU A 38 7.69 0.35 -9.86
C LEU A 38 9.14 -0.14 -9.90
N ASN A 39 9.56 -1.00 -8.97
CA ASN A 39 10.92 -1.52 -8.93
C ASN A 39 11.04 -2.83 -9.73
N PRO A 40 11.73 -2.85 -10.88
CA PRO A 40 11.84 -4.05 -11.72
C PRO A 40 12.61 -5.20 -11.04
N LYS A 41 13.33 -4.94 -9.94
CA LYS A 41 14.03 -5.97 -9.16
C LYS A 41 13.12 -6.69 -8.18
N ILE A 42 11.89 -6.23 -7.98
CA ILE A 42 10.92 -6.78 -7.03
C ILE A 42 9.79 -7.43 -7.81
N GLY A 43 9.57 -8.73 -7.61
CA GLY A 43 8.36 -9.39 -8.09
C GLY A 43 7.15 -8.92 -7.28
N PHE A 44 6.05 -8.56 -7.96
CA PHE A 44 4.81 -8.13 -7.33
C PHE A 44 3.62 -8.98 -7.77
N HIS A 45 2.83 -9.46 -6.81
CA HIS A 45 1.61 -10.22 -7.06
C HIS A 45 0.58 -9.95 -5.95
N GLU A 46 -0.69 -9.78 -6.32
CA GLU A 46 -1.79 -9.68 -5.37
C GLU A 46 -2.64 -10.95 -5.40
N ARG A 47 -2.92 -11.50 -4.21
CA ARG A 47 -3.81 -12.64 -4.04
C ARG A 47 -5.06 -12.20 -3.29
N ALA A 48 -6.22 -12.43 -3.90
CA ALA A 48 -7.50 -12.17 -3.22
C ALA A 48 -7.66 -13.12 -2.02
N ILE A 49 -8.00 -12.55 -0.87
CA ILE A 49 -8.33 -13.29 0.35
C ILE A 49 -9.72 -12.87 0.78
N ASN A 50 -10.57 -13.83 1.11
CA ASN A 50 -11.89 -13.52 1.65
C ASN A 50 -11.74 -12.98 3.07
N PHE A 51 -12.10 -11.73 3.26
CA PHE A 51 -12.14 -11.13 4.58
C PHE A 51 -13.30 -11.70 5.37
N MET A 52 -13.02 -12.09 6.61
CA MET A 52 -14.08 -12.36 7.58
C MET A 52 -14.69 -11.04 8.05
N PRO A 53 -15.98 -11.02 8.40
CA PRO A 53 -16.60 -9.84 8.99
C PRO A 53 -15.81 -9.41 10.22
N ARG A 54 -15.45 -8.12 10.26
CA ARG A 54 -14.80 -7.54 11.43
C ARG A 54 -15.81 -7.52 12.57
N PHE A 55 -15.44 -8.09 13.72
CA PHE A 55 -16.13 -7.84 14.98
C PHE A 55 -15.66 -6.49 15.56
N GLY A 56 -16.59 -5.58 15.81
CA GLY A 56 -16.33 -4.26 16.40
C GLY A 56 -16.26 -3.08 15.41
N GLU A 57 -16.04 -1.88 15.94
CA GLU A 57 -16.07 -0.62 15.17
C GLU A 57 -14.80 -0.38 14.35
N THR A 58 -14.96 0.34 13.24
CA THR A 58 -13.81 0.77 12.43
C THR A 58 -13.13 1.97 13.07
N LYS A 59 -11.80 1.93 13.18
CA LYS A 59 -10.99 3.08 13.62
C LYS A 59 -10.81 4.14 12.53
N VAL A 60 -11.37 3.92 11.34
CA VAL A 60 -11.25 4.84 10.20
C VAL A 60 -12.25 5.99 10.36
N ARG A 61 -11.79 7.09 10.95
CA ARG A 61 -12.63 8.27 11.21
C ARG A 61 -12.83 9.18 9.98
N ASN A 62 -11.92 9.15 9.00
CA ASN A 62 -11.98 10.01 7.81
C ASN A 62 -11.51 9.29 6.52
N PRO A 63 -12.38 8.47 5.89
CA PRO A 63 -12.02 7.71 4.70
C PRO A 63 -11.73 8.58 3.46
N TRP A 64 -12.46 9.67 3.25
CA TRP A 64 -12.28 10.56 2.10
C TRP A 64 -10.96 11.33 2.15
N GLY A 65 -10.59 11.86 3.32
CA GLY A 65 -9.31 12.53 3.49
C GLY A 65 -8.12 11.60 3.28
N ILE A 66 -8.26 10.34 3.69
CA ILE A 66 -7.26 9.29 3.41
C ILE A 66 -7.17 9.00 1.90
N GLY A 67 -8.31 8.84 1.23
CA GLY A 67 -8.37 8.61 -0.21
C GLY A 67 -7.74 9.74 -1.02
N LEU A 68 -8.01 11.00 -0.67
CA LEU A 68 -7.40 12.16 -1.33
C LEU A 68 -5.88 12.18 -1.14
N LYS A 69 -5.38 11.88 0.07
CA LYS A 69 -3.94 11.79 0.32
C LYS A 69 -3.28 10.69 -0.51
N LEU A 70 -3.96 9.56 -0.74
CA LEU A 70 -3.46 8.49 -1.62
C LEU A 70 -3.33 8.97 -3.07
N LEU A 71 -4.36 9.64 -3.59
CA LEU A 71 -4.32 10.17 -4.96
C LEU A 71 -3.20 11.19 -5.14
N LEU A 72 -3.05 12.13 -4.21
CA LEU A 72 -1.97 13.11 -4.23
C LEU A 72 -0.60 12.44 -4.14
N TYR A 73 -0.45 11.40 -3.31
CA TYR A 73 0.80 10.66 -3.18
C TYR A 73 1.19 9.95 -4.48
N ILE A 74 0.24 9.25 -5.13
CA ILE A 74 0.48 8.59 -6.43
C ILE A 74 0.84 9.63 -7.48
N PHE A 75 0.11 10.74 -7.53
CA PHE A 75 0.37 11.83 -8.48
C PHE A 75 1.75 12.45 -8.28
N ALA A 76 2.14 12.73 -7.03
CA ALA A 76 3.46 13.23 -6.70
C ALA A 76 4.57 12.24 -7.10
N LYS A 77 4.41 10.94 -6.81
CA LYS A 77 5.37 9.92 -7.26
C LYS A 77 5.50 9.84 -8.77
N LYS A 78 4.39 10.03 -9.51
CA LYS A 78 4.42 10.06 -10.99
C LYS A 78 5.14 11.29 -11.54
N ILE A 79 5.03 12.45 -10.90
CA ILE A 79 5.66 13.70 -11.38
C ILE A 79 7.11 13.84 -10.93
N PHE A 80 7.42 13.54 -9.67
CA PHE A 80 8.74 13.75 -9.07
C PHE A 80 9.64 12.50 -9.10
N GLY A 81 9.08 11.32 -9.41
CA GLY A 81 9.80 10.04 -9.48
C GLY A 81 10.01 9.51 -10.90
N GLY A 82 9.81 10.36 -11.91
CA GLY A 82 10.23 10.10 -13.30
C GLY A 82 11.72 10.37 -13.50
#